data_AF-A0A7C3Z5Y2-F1
#
_entry.id   AF-A0A7C3Z5Y2-F1
#
_cell.length_a   1.000
_cell.length_b   1.000
_cell.length_c   1.000
_cell.angle_alpha   90.00
_cell.angle_beta   90.00
_cell.angle_gamma   90.00
#
_symmetry.space_group_name_H-M   'P 1'
#
loop_
_entity.id
_entity.type
_entity.pdbx_description
1 polymer ?
#
loop_
_entity_poly.entity_id
_entity_poly.type
_entity_poly.pdbx_seq_one_letter_code
_entity_poly.pdbx_strand_id
1 'polypeptide(L)'
;MIKEIHLTNFQSHKDTILELHENLNVIIGSSNSGKSSIVRALKFILFGKWDPSFIKDGESISKVSIVLDNGYAIERVKGNKKNELNIIFNGTTKKYSGFGSTVPPEVIKIIGIVPLNLLDKEEFLNIAEQHDSIFLLTEGGSFRAKILSSISGLHILDMIIKDLNSEIRNISTEINRLKDEIDKFQKRIDDIKAKELFFNDIPLLKKRIDEQNEFRRNKDIFVNLKYKVDEYNSRVNARNNLSNELEKFNIEALEKELDKALLEIQVCPTCGNNIKEENLKFIKKS
;
A
#
# COMPACT_ATOMS: atom_id res chain seq x y z
N MET A 1 -20.53 53.37 -10.95
CA MET A 1 -21.21 54.05 -9.84
C MET A 1 -22.64 53.53 -9.68
N ILE A 2 -23.19 53.52 -8.46
CA ILE A 2 -24.61 53.20 -8.22
C ILE A 2 -25.44 54.48 -8.37
N LYS A 3 -26.44 54.46 -9.25
CA LYS A 3 -27.39 55.56 -9.51
C LYS A 3 -28.68 55.44 -8.72
N GLU A 4 -29.14 54.21 -8.49
CA GLU A 4 -30.40 53.96 -7.79
C GLU A 4 -30.28 52.70 -6.94
N ILE A 5 -30.94 52.71 -5.78
CA ILE A 5 -31.14 51.54 -4.93
C ILE A 5 -32.65 51.36 -4.73
N HIS A 6 -33.17 50.18 -5.01
CA HIS A 6 -34.56 49.80 -4.75
C HIS A 6 -34.63 48.64 -3.77
N LEU A 7 -35.32 48.87 -2.65
CA LEU A 7 -35.51 47.91 -1.57
C LEU A 7 -36.98 47.52 -1.48
N THR A 8 -37.27 46.22 -1.56
CA THR A 8 -38.63 45.69 -1.35
C THR A 8 -38.58 44.62 -0.27
N ASN A 9 -39.44 44.76 0.75
CA ASN A 9 -39.54 43.86 1.89
C ASN A 9 -38.20 43.59 2.58
N PHE A 10 -37.35 44.63 2.71
CA PHE A 10 -36.03 44.56 3.31
C PHE A 10 -36.00 45.30 4.65
N GLN A 11 -36.04 44.56 5.76
CA GLN A 11 -36.13 45.09 7.13
C GLN A 11 -37.28 46.12 7.26
N SER A 12 -36.98 47.36 7.65
CA SER A 12 -37.96 48.45 7.75
C SER A 12 -38.55 48.87 6.40
N HIS A 13 -37.87 48.61 5.27
CA HIS A 13 -38.27 49.06 3.95
C HIS A 13 -39.30 48.11 3.32
N LYS A 14 -40.56 48.55 3.23
CA LYS A 14 -41.60 47.82 2.47
C LYS A 14 -41.37 47.98 0.97
N ASP A 15 -41.25 49.23 0.54
CA ASP A 15 -40.91 49.61 -0.82
C ASP A 15 -40.21 50.97 -0.74
N THR A 16 -38.94 51.03 -1.11
CA THR A 16 -38.12 52.26 -1.00
C THR A 16 -37.19 52.36 -2.18
N ILE A 17 -37.28 53.47 -2.91
CA ILE A 17 -36.40 53.82 -4.02
C ILE A 17 -35.55 54.99 -3.57
N LEU A 18 -34.23 54.88 -3.78
CA LEU A 18 -33.25 55.90 -3.46
C LEU A 18 -32.50 56.25 -4.74
N GLU A 19 -32.76 57.43 -5.28
CA GLU A 19 -31.95 58.01 -6.35
C GLU A 19 -30.70 58.65 -5.74
N LEU A 20 -29.54 58.26 -6.23
CA LEU A 20 -28.25 58.72 -5.73
C LEU A 20 -27.67 59.77 -6.67
N HIS A 21 -27.22 60.87 -6.09
CA HIS A 21 -26.36 61.83 -6.77
C HIS A 21 -25.01 61.19 -7.08
N GLU A 22 -24.35 61.65 -8.14
CA GLU A 22 -23.02 61.18 -8.56
C GLU A 22 -21.87 61.44 -7.56
N ASN A 23 -22.11 62.28 -6.56
CA ASN A 23 -21.10 62.77 -5.64
C ASN A 23 -21.47 62.36 -4.21
N LEU A 24 -21.81 63.34 -3.37
CA LEU A 24 -22.14 63.11 -1.98
C LEU A 24 -23.62 62.83 -1.80
N ASN A 25 -23.93 61.72 -1.15
CA ASN A 25 -25.28 61.35 -0.72
C ASN A 25 -25.32 61.32 0.80
N VAL A 26 -26.22 62.09 1.41
CA VAL A 26 -26.37 62.16 2.87
C VAL A 26 -27.76 61.66 3.26
N ILE A 27 -27.80 60.57 4.03
CA ILE A 27 -29.05 59.95 4.50
C ILE A 27 -29.26 60.33 5.97
N ILE A 28 -30.27 61.16 6.25
CA ILE A 28 -30.61 61.65 7.59
C ILE A 28 -31.92 61.04 8.11
N GLY A 29 -32.08 61.01 9.43
CA GLY A 29 -33.32 60.57 10.08
C GLY A 29 -33.10 60.15 11.53
N SER A 30 -34.17 59.82 12.25
CA SER A 30 -34.10 59.34 13.64
C SER A 30 -33.37 58.00 13.79
N SER A 31 -32.84 57.70 14.98
CA SER A 31 -32.30 56.35 15.24
C SER A 31 -33.35 55.27 14.94
N ASN A 32 -32.91 54.09 14.50
CA ASN A 32 -33.77 52.96 14.09
C ASN A 32 -34.73 53.25 12.92
N SER A 33 -34.52 54.32 12.14
CA SER A 33 -35.35 54.62 10.96
C SER A 33 -35.03 53.76 9.72
N GLY A 34 -34.12 52.78 9.81
CA GLY A 34 -33.73 51.93 8.69
C GLY A 34 -32.49 52.36 7.89
N LYS A 35 -31.81 53.45 8.29
CA LYS A 35 -30.60 53.93 7.56
C LYS A 35 -29.52 52.84 7.42
N SER A 36 -29.21 52.14 8.52
CA SER A 36 -28.22 51.05 8.50
C SER A 36 -28.67 49.87 7.64
N SER A 37 -29.98 49.69 7.43
CA SER A 37 -30.52 48.65 6.55
C SER A 37 -30.12 48.87 5.09
N ILE A 38 -29.93 50.13 4.66
CA ILE A 38 -29.46 50.47 3.31
C ILE A 38 -28.02 49.95 3.10
N VAL A 39 -27.14 50.15 4.08
CA VAL A 39 -25.77 49.63 4.04
C VAL A 39 -25.76 48.09 4.02
N ARG A 40 -26.64 47.44 4.79
CA ARG A 40 -26.81 45.98 4.76
C ARG A 40 -27.32 45.48 3.42
N ALA A 41 -28.27 46.18 2.80
CA ALA A 41 -28.77 45.85 1.47
C ALA A 41 -27.66 45.93 0.42
N LEU A 42 -26.81 46.96 0.49
CA LEU A 42 -25.60 47.06 -0.34
C LEU A 42 -24.64 45.90 -0.09
N LYS A 43 -24.34 45.54 1.17
CA LYS A 43 -23.51 44.35 1.46
C LYS A 43 -24.12 43.06 0.92
N PHE A 44 -25.43 42.93 0.97
CA PHE A 44 -26.13 41.76 0.46
C PHE A 44 -26.02 41.62 -1.06
N ILE A 45 -26.28 42.69 -1.81
CA ILE A 45 -26.24 42.64 -3.27
C ILE A 45 -24.82 42.59 -3.84
N LEU A 46 -23.89 43.35 -3.25
CA LEU A 46 -22.52 43.49 -3.73
C LEU A 46 -21.63 42.30 -3.32
N PHE A 47 -21.82 41.77 -2.11
CA PHE A 47 -20.90 40.77 -1.53
C PHE A 47 -21.58 39.47 -1.10
N GLY A 48 -22.91 39.38 -1.17
CA GLY A 48 -23.65 38.18 -0.78
C GLY A 48 -23.71 37.89 0.71
N LYS A 49 -23.48 38.91 1.54
CA LYS A 49 -23.75 38.84 2.98
C LYS A 49 -25.25 38.81 3.20
N TRP A 50 -25.78 37.64 3.52
CA TRP A 50 -27.18 37.39 3.76
C TRP A 50 -27.44 37.07 5.22
N ASP A 51 -28.54 37.58 5.76
CA ASP A 51 -29.10 37.20 7.04
C ASP A 51 -30.63 37.05 6.91
N PRO A 52 -31.26 36.00 7.46
CA PRO A 52 -32.71 35.84 7.42
C PRO A 52 -33.49 37.04 7.98
N SER A 53 -32.93 37.78 8.95
CA SER A 53 -33.51 39.00 9.52
C SER A 53 -33.61 40.18 8.54
N PHE A 54 -33.09 40.02 7.32
CA PHE A 54 -33.26 41.00 6.26
C PHE A 54 -34.67 40.97 5.67
N ILE A 55 -35.38 39.85 5.79
CA ILE A 55 -36.77 39.75 5.36
C ILE A 55 -37.63 40.55 6.34
N LYS A 56 -38.45 41.45 5.81
CA LYS A 56 -39.43 42.20 6.61
C LYS A 56 -40.45 41.26 7.26
N ASP A 57 -40.82 41.52 8.51
CA ASP A 57 -41.84 40.73 9.22
C ASP A 57 -43.15 40.64 8.43
N GLY A 58 -43.68 39.42 8.33
CA GLY A 58 -44.88 39.11 7.56
C GLY A 58 -44.63 38.80 6.07
N GLU A 59 -43.40 38.99 5.57
CA GLU A 59 -43.04 38.72 4.19
C GLU A 59 -42.25 37.41 4.05
N SER A 60 -42.29 36.81 2.86
CA SER A 60 -41.61 35.53 2.58
C SER A 60 -40.26 35.69 1.86
N ILE A 61 -40.03 36.86 1.28
CA ILE A 61 -38.86 37.21 0.47
C ILE A 61 -38.48 38.66 0.71
N SER A 62 -37.19 38.95 0.52
CA SER A 62 -36.66 40.31 0.38
C SER A 62 -36.07 40.47 -1.02
N LYS A 63 -36.07 41.71 -1.51
CA LYS A 63 -35.50 42.06 -2.81
C LYS A 63 -34.69 43.34 -2.68
N VAL A 64 -33.50 43.31 -3.26
CA VAL A 64 -32.63 44.49 -3.42
C VAL A 64 -32.30 44.61 -4.89
N SER A 65 -32.44 45.80 -5.45
CA SER A 65 -32.03 46.12 -6.81
C SER A 65 -31.14 47.36 -6.80
N ILE A 66 -30.15 47.38 -7.68
CA ILE A 66 -29.30 48.55 -7.93
C ILE A 66 -29.21 48.83 -9.43
N VAL A 67 -29.22 50.11 -9.79
CA VAL A 67 -28.93 50.57 -11.15
C VAL A 67 -27.55 51.19 -11.17
N LEU A 68 -26.73 50.79 -12.13
CA LEU A 68 -25.37 51.27 -12.31
C LEU A 68 -25.31 52.30 -13.46
N ASP A 69 -24.33 53.19 -13.39
CA ASP A 69 -24.04 54.18 -14.43
C ASP A 69 -23.61 53.60 -15.78
N ASN A 70 -23.06 52.39 -15.77
CA ASN A 70 -22.64 51.63 -16.96
C ASN A 70 -23.81 50.94 -17.71
N GLY A 71 -25.06 51.23 -17.33
CA GLY A 71 -26.27 50.70 -17.99
C GLY A 71 -26.72 49.33 -17.50
N TYR A 72 -25.99 48.70 -16.58
CA TYR A 72 -26.41 47.47 -15.94
C TYR A 72 -27.33 47.75 -14.74
N ALA A 73 -28.32 46.89 -14.55
CA ALA A 73 -29.02 46.77 -13.28
C ALA A 73 -28.86 45.36 -12.72
N ILE A 74 -28.75 45.25 -11.40
CA ILE A 74 -28.60 43.98 -10.70
C ILE A 74 -29.73 43.90 -9.69
N GLU A 75 -30.47 42.81 -9.69
CA GLU A 75 -31.52 42.53 -8.72
C GLU A 75 -31.22 41.20 -8.03
N ARG A 76 -31.37 41.16 -6.71
CA ARG A 76 -31.23 39.95 -5.90
C ARG A 76 -32.48 39.74 -5.06
N VAL A 77 -33.09 38.57 -5.22
CA VAL A 77 -34.28 38.14 -4.48
C VAL A 77 -33.92 36.95 -3.62
N LYS A 78 -34.16 37.04 -2.32
CA LYS A 78 -33.87 35.93 -1.40
C LYS A 78 -34.90 35.78 -0.29
N GLY A 79 -35.23 34.54 -0.02
CA GLY A 79 -36.09 34.07 1.08
C GLY A 79 -35.80 32.61 1.40
N ASN A 80 -36.62 31.97 2.24
CA ASN A 80 -36.37 30.60 2.69
C ASN A 80 -36.34 29.56 1.55
N LYS A 81 -37.14 29.77 0.50
CA LYS A 81 -37.26 28.85 -0.65
C LYS A 81 -36.77 29.47 -1.97
N LYS A 82 -36.25 30.70 -1.94
CA LYS A 82 -35.91 31.46 -3.14
C LYS A 82 -34.53 32.08 -3.00
N ASN A 83 -33.69 31.90 -4.01
CA ASN A 83 -32.41 32.58 -4.13
C ASN A 83 -32.17 32.83 -5.63
N GLU A 84 -32.44 34.05 -6.05
CA GLU A 84 -32.36 34.46 -7.44
C GLU A 84 -31.55 35.74 -7.56
N LEU A 85 -30.81 35.86 -8.66
CA LEU A 85 -30.12 37.07 -9.05
C LEU A 85 -30.36 37.31 -10.54
N ASN A 86 -30.73 38.53 -10.89
CA ASN A 86 -31.00 38.96 -12.25
C ASN A 86 -29.99 40.05 -12.61
N ILE A 87 -29.33 39.88 -13.76
CA ILE A 87 -28.51 40.92 -14.39
C ILE A 87 -29.31 41.44 -15.58
N ILE A 88 -29.56 42.73 -15.61
CA ILE A 88 -30.36 43.40 -16.63
C ILE A 88 -29.46 44.36 -17.39
N PHE A 89 -29.44 44.25 -18.72
CA PHE A 89 -28.68 45.14 -19.59
C PHE A 89 -29.42 45.31 -20.93
N ASN A 90 -29.65 46.55 -21.35
CA ASN A 90 -30.36 46.87 -22.59
C ASN A 90 -31.68 46.08 -22.79
N GLY A 91 -32.47 45.94 -21.71
CA GLY A 91 -33.74 45.21 -21.73
C GLY A 91 -33.62 43.68 -21.73
N THR A 92 -32.40 43.13 -21.78
CA THR A 92 -32.15 41.70 -21.67
C THR A 92 -31.88 41.32 -20.22
N THR A 93 -32.56 40.28 -19.74
CA THR A 93 -32.39 39.76 -18.37
C THR A 93 -31.72 38.40 -18.38
N LYS A 94 -30.59 38.30 -17.71
CA LYS A 94 -29.89 37.04 -17.43
C LYS A 94 -30.13 36.63 -15.98
N LYS A 95 -30.75 35.47 -15.80
CA LYS A 95 -31.18 34.97 -14.49
C LYS A 95 -30.23 33.89 -13.96
N TYR A 96 -29.90 34.00 -12.69
CA TYR A 96 -29.16 33.03 -11.89
C TYR A 96 -30.06 32.51 -10.76
N SER A 97 -30.11 31.19 -10.59
CA SER A 97 -30.83 30.53 -9.50
C SER A 97 -29.97 29.41 -8.92
N GLY A 98 -30.28 28.99 -7.69
CA GLY A 98 -29.62 27.83 -7.05
C GLY A 98 -28.13 28.01 -6.73
N PHE A 99 -27.59 29.22 -6.82
CA PHE A 99 -26.24 29.53 -6.35
C PHE A 99 -26.21 29.66 -4.83
N GLY A 100 -25.03 29.46 -4.22
CA GLY A 100 -24.84 29.52 -2.77
C GLY A 100 -24.93 30.93 -2.20
N SER A 101 -24.05 31.24 -1.24
CA SER A 101 -23.90 32.59 -0.68
C SER A 101 -23.10 33.52 -1.61
N THR A 102 -22.09 32.97 -2.30
CA THR A 102 -21.16 33.70 -3.16
C THR A 102 -21.86 34.34 -4.37
N VAL A 103 -21.48 35.58 -4.65
CA VAL A 103 -21.97 36.34 -5.81
C VAL A 103 -21.38 35.74 -7.11
N PRO A 104 -22.19 35.55 -8.18
CA PRO A 104 -21.69 35.03 -9.45
C PRO A 104 -20.53 35.86 -10.04
N PRO A 105 -19.52 35.24 -10.70
CA PRO A 105 -18.35 35.95 -11.24
C PRO A 105 -18.67 37.08 -12.22
N GLU A 106 -19.75 36.95 -12.99
CA GLU A 106 -20.18 37.98 -13.93
C GLU A 106 -20.62 39.27 -13.22
N VAL A 107 -21.31 39.14 -12.08
CA VAL A 107 -21.71 40.28 -11.25
C VAL A 107 -20.49 40.98 -10.68
N ILE A 108 -19.50 40.21 -10.21
CA ILE A 108 -18.22 40.76 -9.73
C ILE A 108 -17.53 41.55 -10.85
N LYS A 109 -17.52 41.04 -12.08
CA LYS A 109 -16.93 41.72 -13.24
C LYS A 109 -17.66 43.03 -13.60
N ILE A 110 -18.98 43.08 -13.44
CA ILE A 110 -19.79 44.27 -13.70
C ILE A 110 -19.59 45.34 -12.61
N ILE A 111 -19.59 44.93 -11.35
CA ILE A 111 -19.47 45.86 -10.21
C ILE A 111 -18.02 46.34 -10.05
N GLY A 112 -17.04 45.47 -10.29
CA GLY A 112 -15.61 45.80 -10.21
C GLY A 112 -15.06 45.90 -8.79
N ILE A 113 -15.78 45.41 -7.78
CA ILE A 113 -15.32 45.36 -6.38
C ILE A 113 -15.35 43.93 -5.87
N VAL A 114 -14.39 43.59 -5.00
CA VAL A 114 -14.27 42.28 -4.37
C VAL A 114 -13.92 42.45 -2.89
N PRO A 115 -14.41 41.55 -2.01
CA PRO A 115 -13.91 41.50 -0.64
C PRO A 115 -12.45 41.04 -0.63
N LEU A 116 -11.67 41.57 0.32
CA LEU A 116 -10.32 41.08 0.58
C LEU A 116 -10.37 39.97 1.62
N ASN A 117 -9.85 38.79 1.28
CA ASN A 117 -9.71 37.68 2.21
C ASN A 117 -8.37 37.77 2.92
N LEU A 118 -8.37 38.09 4.21
CA LEU A 118 -7.18 38.31 5.02
C LEU A 118 -7.26 37.48 6.31
N LEU A 119 -6.38 36.50 6.49
CA LEU A 119 -6.21 35.78 7.76
C LEU A 119 -7.55 35.32 8.37
N ASP A 120 -8.42 34.73 7.55
CA ASP A 120 -9.75 34.22 7.92
C ASP A 120 -10.84 35.29 8.16
N LYS A 121 -10.59 36.54 7.78
CA LYS A 121 -11.60 37.61 7.73
C LYS A 121 -11.81 38.12 6.30
N GLU A 122 -13.06 38.44 5.99
CA GLU A 122 -13.42 39.20 4.79
C GLU A 122 -13.49 40.69 5.12
N GLU A 123 -12.68 41.49 4.44
CA GLU A 123 -12.65 42.94 4.59
C GLU A 123 -13.29 43.63 3.37
N PHE A 124 -14.15 44.62 3.63
CA PHE A 124 -14.89 45.38 2.62
C PHE A 124 -14.35 46.82 2.55
N LEU A 125 -13.34 47.05 1.70
CA LEU A 125 -12.70 48.37 1.62
C LEU A 125 -13.66 49.52 1.24
N ASN A 126 -14.73 49.21 0.52
CA ASN A 126 -15.70 50.19 0.04
C ASN A 126 -16.83 50.50 1.04
N ILE A 127 -16.91 49.79 2.17
CA ILE A 127 -17.98 49.97 3.16
C ILE A 127 -17.40 49.97 4.57
N ALA A 128 -17.54 51.09 5.28
CA ALA A 128 -17.26 51.20 6.71
C ALA A 128 -18.53 51.01 7.54
N GLU A 129 -18.48 50.17 8.57
CA GLU A 129 -19.55 50.00 9.56
C GLU A 129 -19.45 51.00 10.72
N GLN A 130 -20.56 51.15 11.44
CA GLN A 130 -20.71 52.13 12.53
C GLN A 130 -19.73 51.90 13.71
N HIS A 131 -19.26 50.66 13.90
CA HIS A 131 -18.33 50.28 14.96
C HIS A 131 -16.97 49.85 14.42
N ASP A 132 -16.71 50.08 13.13
CA ASP A 132 -15.40 49.80 12.57
C ASP A 132 -14.37 50.75 13.17
N SER A 133 -13.23 50.18 13.56
CA SER A 133 -12.08 50.96 13.95
C SER A 133 -11.53 51.75 12.76
N ILE A 134 -10.72 52.79 13.02
CA ILE A 134 -10.19 53.61 11.93
C ILE A 134 -9.32 52.72 11.04
N PHE A 135 -9.77 52.52 9.79
CA PHE A 135 -9.16 51.65 8.82
C PHE A 135 -7.63 51.84 8.79
N LEU A 136 -6.90 50.73 8.91
CA LEU A 136 -5.44 50.63 8.98
C LEU A 136 -4.75 51.28 10.18
N LEU A 137 -5.31 52.28 10.86
CA LEU A 137 -4.60 53.00 11.93
C LEU A 137 -4.54 52.23 13.24
N THR A 138 -5.56 51.42 13.53
CA THR A 138 -5.69 50.59 14.73
C THR A 138 -5.15 49.17 14.55
N GLU A 139 -4.91 48.76 13.30
CA GLU A 139 -4.51 47.41 12.95
C GLU A 139 -3.01 47.14 13.19
N GLY A 140 -2.64 45.88 13.46
CA GLY A 140 -1.24 45.48 13.64
C GLY A 140 -0.42 45.55 12.33
N GLY A 141 0.91 45.70 12.44
CA GLY A 141 1.79 45.87 11.27
C GLY A 141 1.70 44.75 10.23
N SER A 142 1.52 43.50 10.67
CA SER A 142 1.31 42.34 9.79
C SER A 142 0.02 42.45 8.97
N PHE A 143 -1.07 42.92 9.57
CA PHE A 143 -2.35 43.10 8.87
C PHE A 143 -2.27 44.22 7.83
N ARG A 144 -1.63 45.36 8.18
CA ARG A 144 -1.40 46.47 7.25
C ARG A 144 -0.58 46.06 6.03
N ALA A 145 0.51 45.34 6.27
CA ALA A 145 1.36 44.84 5.18
C ALA A 145 0.60 43.92 4.23
N LYS A 146 -0.30 43.07 4.77
CA LYS A 146 -1.15 42.20 3.96
C LYS A 146 -2.20 42.96 3.16
N ILE A 147 -2.88 43.94 3.74
CA ILE A 147 -3.80 44.80 2.97
C ILE A 147 -3.06 45.46 1.81
N LEU A 148 -1.85 45.99 2.06
CA LEU A 148 -1.05 46.62 1.03
C LEU A 148 -0.58 45.63 -0.06
N SER A 149 -0.19 44.42 0.33
CA SER A 149 0.13 43.31 -0.59
C SER A 149 -1.09 42.92 -1.44
N SER A 150 -2.27 42.83 -0.84
CA SER A 150 -3.52 42.49 -1.54
C SER A 150 -3.93 43.56 -2.54
N ILE A 151 -3.87 44.85 -2.17
CA ILE A 151 -4.21 45.96 -3.06
C ILE A 151 -3.20 46.08 -4.21
N SER A 152 -1.92 45.82 -3.96
CA SER A 152 -0.86 45.87 -4.98
C SER A 152 -0.84 44.65 -5.91
N GLY A 153 -1.68 43.64 -5.68
CA GLY A 153 -1.69 42.38 -6.44
C GLY A 153 -0.56 41.41 -6.06
N LEU A 154 0.30 41.78 -5.11
CA LEU A 154 1.37 40.92 -4.58
C LEU A 154 0.81 39.71 -3.81
N HIS A 155 -0.42 39.77 -3.33
CA HIS A 155 -1.09 38.63 -2.70
C HIS A 155 -1.18 37.38 -3.60
N ILE A 156 -1.20 37.55 -4.93
CA ILE A 156 -1.14 36.41 -5.87
C ILE A 156 0.20 35.68 -5.72
N LEU A 157 1.30 36.43 -5.59
CA LEU A 157 2.62 35.86 -5.34
C LEU A 157 2.66 35.14 -3.99
N ASP A 158 2.07 35.74 -2.94
CA ASP A 158 1.98 35.11 -1.62
C ASP A 158 1.21 33.77 -1.66
N MET A 159 0.10 33.72 -2.42
CA MET A 159 -0.66 32.48 -2.64
C MET A 159 0.17 31.43 -3.38
N ILE A 160 0.84 31.81 -4.48
CA ILE A 160 1.71 30.91 -5.25
C ILE A 160 2.83 30.36 -4.36
N ILE A 161 3.48 31.21 -3.55
CA ILE A 161 4.53 30.79 -2.62
C ILE A 161 3.98 29.78 -1.60
N LYS A 162 2.78 29.99 -1.08
CA LYS A 162 2.14 29.07 -0.13
C LYS A 162 1.86 27.72 -0.77
N ASP A 163 1.32 27.70 -1.98
CA ASP A 163 1.00 26.48 -2.72
C ASP A 163 2.26 25.69 -3.07
N LEU A 164 3.29 26.37 -3.60
CA LEU A 164 4.59 25.77 -3.90
C LEU A 164 5.23 25.15 -2.64
N ASN A 165 5.17 25.84 -1.50
CA ASN A 165 5.67 25.29 -0.24
C ASN A 165 4.89 24.05 0.22
N SER A 166 3.59 23.98 -0.06
CA SER A 166 2.78 22.80 0.22
C SER A 166 3.17 21.64 -0.67
N GLU A 167 3.36 21.90 -1.96
CA GLU A 167 3.79 20.91 -2.94
C GLU A 167 5.18 20.35 -2.60
N ILE A 168 6.14 21.22 -2.23
CA ILE A 168 7.49 20.81 -1.76
C ILE A 168 7.39 19.84 -0.57
N ARG A 169 6.52 20.11 0.41
CA ARG A 169 6.33 19.23 1.58
C ARG A 169 5.76 17.86 1.18
N ASN A 170 4.78 17.84 0.28
CA ASN A 170 4.18 16.60 -0.21
C ASN A 170 5.20 15.77 -0.99
N ILE A 171 5.96 16.38 -1.91
CA ILE A 171 7.02 15.71 -2.66
C ILE A 171 8.09 15.17 -1.72
N SER A 172 8.51 15.94 -0.72
CA SER A 172 9.52 15.49 0.25
C SER A 172 9.05 14.27 1.05
N THR A 173 7.77 14.24 1.41
CA THR A 173 7.15 13.09 2.09
C THR A 173 7.17 11.85 1.19
N GLU A 174 6.82 12.02 -0.08
CA GLU A 174 6.81 10.92 -1.05
C GLU A 174 8.22 10.39 -1.34
N ILE A 175 9.22 11.28 -1.44
CA ILE A 175 10.63 10.89 -1.58
C ILE A 175 11.06 9.99 -0.42
N ASN A 176 10.70 10.35 0.81
CA ASN A 176 11.05 9.53 1.98
C ASN A 176 10.35 8.17 1.95
N ARG A 177 9.07 8.13 1.56
CA ARG A 177 8.32 6.88 1.39
C ARG A 177 8.98 5.94 0.36
N LEU A 178 9.38 6.48 -0.79
CA LEU A 178 10.03 5.73 -1.85
C LEU A 178 11.42 5.23 -1.45
N LYS A 179 12.19 6.04 -0.69
CA LYS A 179 13.47 5.59 -0.12
C LYS A 179 13.30 4.39 0.81
N ASP A 180 12.29 4.43 1.69
CA ASP A 180 12.00 3.31 2.59
C ASP A 180 11.58 2.04 1.82
N GLU A 181 10.86 2.19 0.71
CA GLU A 181 10.51 1.07 -0.17
C GLU A 181 11.74 0.48 -0.88
N ILE A 182 12.62 1.33 -1.41
CA ILE A 182 13.88 0.90 -2.02
C ILE A 182 14.71 0.08 -1.02
N ASP A 183 14.87 0.57 0.21
CA ASP A 183 15.60 -0.15 1.26
C ASP A 183 14.97 -1.52 1.59
N LYS A 184 13.63 -1.61 1.61
CA LYS A 184 12.93 -2.89 1.81
C LYS A 184 13.16 -3.85 0.65
N PHE A 185 13.11 -3.38 -0.59
CA PHE A 185 13.35 -4.22 -1.75
C PHE A 185 14.81 -4.66 -1.84
N GLN A 186 15.76 -3.78 -1.51
CA GLN A 186 17.17 -4.13 -1.48
C GLN A 186 17.44 -5.26 -0.47
N LYS A 187 16.89 -5.17 0.74
CA LYS A 187 16.98 -6.25 1.74
C LYS A 187 16.41 -7.58 1.22
N ARG A 188 15.28 -7.55 0.52
CA ARG A 188 14.68 -8.77 -0.07
C ARG A 188 15.56 -9.36 -1.17
N ILE A 189 16.18 -8.52 -2.00
CA ILE A 189 17.14 -8.96 -3.03
C ILE A 189 18.33 -9.64 -2.37
N ASP A 190 18.88 -9.05 -1.32
CA ASP A 190 20.03 -9.59 -0.61
C ASP A 190 19.70 -10.94 0.06
N ASP A 191 18.51 -11.07 0.66
CA ASP A 191 18.00 -12.35 1.19
C ASP A 191 17.86 -13.43 0.12
N ILE A 192 17.38 -13.08 -1.08
CA ILE A 192 17.26 -14.03 -2.20
C ILE A 192 18.65 -14.47 -2.68
N LYS A 193 19.58 -13.54 -2.86
CA LYS A 193 20.97 -13.86 -3.25
C LYS A 193 21.65 -14.78 -2.24
N ALA A 194 21.44 -14.55 -0.95
CA ALA A 194 21.96 -15.41 0.11
C ALA A 194 21.42 -16.84 0.00
N LYS A 195 20.14 -17.00 -0.36
CA LYS A 195 19.51 -18.32 -0.57
C LYS A 195 20.03 -19.00 -1.84
N GLU A 196 20.29 -18.25 -2.91
CA GLU A 196 20.80 -18.79 -4.17
C GLU A 196 22.17 -19.48 -3.99
N LEU A 197 23.03 -18.96 -3.11
CA LEU A 197 24.31 -19.57 -2.76
C LEU A 197 24.18 -21.01 -2.24
N PHE A 198 23.11 -21.35 -1.52
CA PHE A 198 22.85 -22.72 -1.04
C PHE A 198 22.52 -23.70 -2.18
N PHE A 199 22.03 -23.23 -3.32
CA PHE A 199 21.72 -24.10 -4.46
C PHE A 199 23.00 -24.58 -5.18
N ASN A 200 24.13 -23.90 -5.01
CA ASN A 200 25.40 -24.31 -5.59
C ASN A 200 25.93 -25.62 -5.01
N ASP A 201 25.52 -26.01 -3.79
CA ASP A 201 25.95 -27.24 -3.15
C ASP A 201 25.10 -28.46 -3.56
N ILE A 202 23.92 -28.25 -4.16
CA ILE A 202 23.00 -29.34 -4.55
C ILE A 202 23.65 -30.33 -5.53
N PRO A 203 24.37 -29.92 -6.59
CA PRO A 203 25.06 -30.85 -7.47
C PRO A 203 26.11 -31.70 -6.74
N LEU A 204 26.85 -31.11 -5.80
CA LEU A 204 27.87 -31.81 -5.02
C LEU A 204 27.25 -32.83 -4.07
N LEU A 205 26.14 -32.47 -3.42
CA LEU A 205 25.38 -33.36 -2.55
C LEU A 205 24.76 -34.52 -3.33
N LYS A 206 24.21 -34.28 -4.52
CA LYS A 206 23.71 -35.34 -5.41
C LYS A 206 24.81 -36.35 -5.75
N LYS A 207 26.00 -35.86 -6.15
CA LYS A 207 27.16 -36.71 -6.44
C LYS A 207 27.54 -37.61 -5.26
N ARG A 208 27.57 -37.06 -4.03
CA ARG A 208 27.86 -37.84 -2.81
C ARG A 208 26.80 -38.90 -2.52
N ILE A 209 25.53 -38.62 -2.78
CA ILE A 209 24.44 -39.59 -2.62
C ILE A 209 24.61 -40.74 -3.62
N ASP A 210 24.95 -40.44 -4.88
CA ASP A 210 25.17 -41.45 -5.91
C ASP A 210 26.36 -42.37 -5.55
N GLU A 211 27.48 -41.80 -5.08
CA GLU A 211 28.64 -42.54 -4.57
C GLU A 211 28.26 -43.46 -3.38
N GLN A 212 27.45 -42.97 -2.44
CA GLN A 212 26.97 -43.80 -1.33
C GLN A 212 26.06 -44.94 -1.79
N ASN A 213 25.20 -44.70 -2.78
CA ASN A 213 24.32 -45.73 -3.32
C ASN A 213 25.12 -46.82 -4.05
N GLU A 214 26.17 -46.44 -4.78
CA GLU A 214 27.09 -47.39 -5.41
C GLU A 214 27.82 -48.23 -4.35
N PHE A 215 28.34 -47.60 -3.30
CA PHE A 215 28.99 -48.30 -2.20
C PHE A 215 28.05 -49.30 -1.51
N ARG A 216 26.78 -48.93 -1.29
CA ARG A 216 25.76 -49.85 -0.76
C ARG A 216 25.54 -51.06 -1.66
N ARG A 217 25.40 -50.85 -2.98
CA ARG A 217 25.27 -51.96 -3.95
C ARG A 217 26.48 -52.89 -3.90
N ASN A 218 27.69 -52.34 -3.85
CA ASN A 218 28.92 -53.13 -3.77
C ASN A 218 28.99 -53.94 -2.46
N LYS A 219 28.53 -53.36 -1.34
CA LYS A 219 28.41 -54.08 -0.07
C LYS A 219 27.45 -55.26 -0.17
N ASP A 220 26.28 -55.08 -0.79
CA ASP A 220 25.30 -56.16 -0.96
C ASP A 220 25.87 -57.31 -1.82
N ILE A 221 26.59 -56.96 -2.90
CA ILE A 221 27.31 -57.93 -3.73
C ILE A 221 28.35 -58.69 -2.90
N PHE A 222 29.14 -57.97 -2.10
CA PHE A 222 30.17 -58.57 -1.24
C PHE A 222 29.57 -59.55 -0.22
N VAL A 223 28.45 -59.17 0.41
CA VAL A 223 27.73 -60.04 1.34
C VAL A 223 27.26 -61.32 0.65
N ASN A 224 26.68 -61.22 -0.56
CA ASN A 224 26.28 -62.39 -1.34
C ASN A 224 27.47 -63.29 -1.71
N LEU A 225 28.57 -62.69 -2.16
CA LEU A 225 29.80 -63.44 -2.46
C LEU A 225 30.32 -64.17 -1.22
N LYS A 226 30.28 -63.54 -0.04
CA LYS A 226 30.66 -64.17 1.22
C LYS A 226 29.80 -65.40 1.53
N TYR A 227 28.47 -65.29 1.38
CA TYR A 227 27.58 -66.44 1.55
C TYR A 227 27.92 -67.59 0.59
N LYS A 228 28.21 -67.29 -0.68
CA LYS A 228 28.63 -68.32 -1.65
C LYS A 228 29.94 -68.98 -1.25
N VAL A 229 30.92 -68.22 -0.76
CA VAL A 229 32.19 -68.76 -0.28
C VAL A 229 31.96 -69.71 0.89
N ASP A 230 31.13 -69.33 1.86
CA ASP A 230 30.78 -70.16 3.01
C ASP A 230 30.08 -71.46 2.58
N GLU A 231 29.19 -71.38 1.58
CA GLU A 231 28.56 -72.56 0.96
C GLU A 231 29.59 -73.49 0.31
N TYR A 232 30.48 -72.96 -0.54
CA TYR A 232 31.52 -73.75 -1.19
C TYR A 232 32.47 -74.40 -0.18
N ASN A 233 32.87 -73.68 0.87
CA ASN A 233 33.70 -74.23 1.94
C ASN A 233 33.01 -75.40 2.65
N SER A 234 31.71 -75.27 2.92
CA SER A 234 30.91 -76.36 3.50
C SER A 234 30.89 -77.59 2.58
N ARG A 235 30.74 -77.39 1.27
CA ARG A 235 30.78 -78.48 0.27
C ARG A 235 32.15 -79.13 0.16
N VAL A 236 33.23 -78.35 0.23
CA VAL A 236 34.61 -78.87 0.25
C VAL A 236 34.85 -79.71 1.50
N ASN A 237 34.45 -79.22 2.66
CA ASN A 237 34.57 -79.97 3.92
C ASN A 237 33.81 -81.30 3.87
N ALA A 238 32.59 -81.31 3.35
CA ALA A 238 31.81 -82.53 3.17
C ALA A 238 32.50 -83.54 2.24
N ARG A 239 33.08 -83.06 1.12
CA ARG A 239 33.84 -83.92 0.20
C ARG A 239 35.13 -84.46 0.82
N ASN A 240 35.85 -83.65 1.58
CA ASN A 240 37.07 -84.10 2.27
C ASN A 240 36.74 -85.18 3.30
N ASN A 241 35.64 -85.03 4.06
CA ASN A 241 35.19 -86.05 5.00
C ASN A 241 34.87 -87.37 4.28
N LEU A 242 34.13 -87.31 3.16
CA LEU A 242 33.81 -88.50 2.36
C LEU A 242 35.07 -89.16 1.77
N SER A 243 36.02 -88.36 1.29
CA SER A 243 37.30 -88.87 0.77
C SER A 243 38.07 -89.64 1.86
N ASN A 244 38.14 -89.08 3.07
CA ASN A 244 38.79 -89.72 4.20
C ASN A 244 38.10 -91.04 4.61
N GLU A 245 36.77 -91.12 4.53
CA GLU A 245 36.00 -92.35 4.78
C GLU A 245 36.28 -93.41 3.73
N LEU A 246 36.35 -93.04 2.45
CA LEU A 246 36.67 -93.94 1.34
C LEU A 246 38.11 -94.47 1.43
N GLU A 247 39.08 -93.63 1.78
CA GLU A 247 40.46 -94.06 2.01
C GLU A 247 40.56 -95.11 3.12
N LYS A 248 39.86 -94.89 4.25
CA LYS A 248 39.78 -95.88 5.35
C LYS A 248 39.17 -97.20 4.89
N PHE A 249 38.05 -97.15 4.17
CA PHE A 249 37.39 -98.34 3.66
C PHE A 249 38.27 -99.13 2.68
N ASN A 250 38.98 -98.45 1.78
CA ASN A 250 39.92 -99.09 0.86
C ASN A 250 41.08 -99.77 1.60
N ILE A 251 41.63 -99.12 2.65
CA ILE A 251 42.68 -99.73 3.48
C ILE A 251 42.14 -100.99 4.16
N GLU A 252 40.96 -100.92 4.79
CA GLU A 252 40.36 -102.08 5.45
C GLU A 252 40.06 -103.23 4.46
N ALA A 253 39.60 -102.91 3.25
CA ALA A 253 39.36 -103.91 2.21
C ALA A 253 40.66 -104.58 1.75
N LEU A 254 41.72 -103.80 1.49
CA LEU A 254 43.04 -104.31 1.10
C LEU A 254 43.69 -105.13 2.23
N GLU A 255 43.53 -104.72 3.49
CA GLU A 255 44.00 -105.47 4.65
C GLU A 255 43.27 -106.82 4.79
N LYS A 256 41.95 -106.86 4.52
CA LYS A 256 41.21 -108.13 4.48
C LYS A 256 41.66 -109.05 3.34
N GLU A 257 41.95 -108.51 2.16
CA GLU A 257 42.49 -109.30 1.05
C GLU A 257 43.89 -109.83 1.35
N LEU A 258 44.74 -109.01 1.97
CA LEU A 258 46.07 -109.42 2.42
C LEU A 258 45.99 -110.54 3.47
N ASP A 259 45.11 -110.40 4.48
CA ASP A 259 44.89 -111.44 5.50
C ASP A 259 44.45 -112.76 4.85
N LYS A 260 43.58 -112.72 3.83
CA LYS A 260 43.16 -113.93 3.07
C LYS A 260 44.32 -114.55 2.29
N ALA A 261 45.08 -113.75 1.55
CA ALA A 261 46.23 -114.23 0.78
C ALA A 261 47.30 -114.85 1.69
N LEU A 262 47.52 -114.29 2.89
CA LEU A 262 48.45 -114.83 3.87
C LEU A 262 48.02 -116.20 4.45
N LEU A 263 46.71 -116.44 4.62
CA LEU A 263 46.21 -117.76 5.04
C LEU A 263 46.44 -118.85 4.01
N GLU A 264 46.33 -118.53 2.71
CA GLU A 264 46.56 -119.51 1.64
C GLU A 264 48.02 -119.99 1.60
N ILE A 265 48.97 -119.12 1.95
CA ILE A 265 50.41 -119.43 1.90
C ILE A 265 50.88 -120.20 3.15
N GLN A 266 50.11 -120.16 4.26
CA GLN A 266 50.34 -120.84 5.56
C GLN A 266 51.66 -120.53 6.30
N VAL A 267 52.63 -119.89 5.65
CA VAL A 267 53.93 -119.49 6.20
C VAL A 267 54.22 -118.04 5.76
N CYS A 268 54.60 -117.18 6.70
CA CYS A 268 54.87 -115.78 6.42
C CYS A 268 56.05 -115.62 5.46
N PRO A 269 55.86 -115.00 4.28
CA PRO A 269 56.93 -114.83 3.29
C PRO A 269 58.12 -114.02 3.80
N THR A 270 57.90 -113.13 4.78
CA THR A 270 58.92 -112.17 5.25
C THR A 270 59.72 -112.69 6.44
N CYS A 271 59.10 -113.45 7.35
CA CYS A 271 59.75 -113.90 8.60
C CYS A 271 59.72 -115.42 8.83
N GLY A 272 59.11 -116.19 7.93
CA GLY A 272 59.15 -117.67 7.95
C GLY A 272 58.29 -118.34 9.04
N ASN A 273 57.53 -117.58 9.83
CA ASN A 273 56.64 -118.14 10.84
C ASN A 273 55.34 -118.69 10.26
N ASN A 274 54.81 -119.77 10.84
CA ASN A 274 53.50 -120.32 10.48
C ASN A 274 52.38 -119.32 10.76
N ILE A 275 51.53 -119.09 9.76
CA ILE A 275 50.36 -118.22 9.86
C ILE A 275 49.16 -119.06 10.32
N LYS A 276 48.49 -118.60 11.37
CA LYS A 276 47.26 -119.19 11.93
C LYS A 276 46.18 -118.12 12.02
N GLU A 277 44.91 -118.46 11.79
CA GLU A 277 43.77 -117.51 11.84
C GLU A 277 43.75 -116.67 13.14
N GLU A 278 44.22 -117.24 14.24
CA GLU A 278 44.25 -116.59 15.55
C GLU A 278 45.09 -115.30 15.58
N ASN A 279 46.08 -115.20 14.69
CA ASN A 279 47.09 -114.14 14.64
C ASN A 279 46.79 -113.03 13.61
N LEU A 280 45.69 -113.14 12.86
CA LEU A 280 45.26 -112.14 11.86
C LEU A 280 44.11 -111.30 12.42
N LYS A 281 44.22 -109.97 12.31
CA LYS A 281 43.33 -109.04 13.02
C LYS A 281 41.98 -108.84 12.34
N PHE A 282 41.86 -108.98 11.02
CA PHE A 282 40.66 -108.54 10.29
C PHE A 282 39.75 -109.68 9.81
N ILE A 283 40.22 -110.92 9.78
CA ILE A 283 39.37 -112.11 9.51
C ILE A 283 38.50 -112.49 10.72
N LYS A 284 38.89 -112.11 11.95
CA LYS A 284 38.10 -112.31 13.17
C LYS A 284 36.83 -111.43 13.28
N LYS A 285 36.59 -110.49 12.35
CA LYS A 285 35.48 -109.52 12.38
C LYS A 285 34.65 -109.49 11.08
N SER A 286 34.45 -110.64 10.44
CA SER A 286 33.46 -110.81 9.37
C SER A 286 32.45 -111.88 9.74
#